data_AF-A0A2E6GZC4-F1
#
_entry.id   AF-A0A2E6GZC4-F1
#
_cell.length_a   1.000
_cell.length_b   1.000
_cell.length_c   1.000
_cell.angle_alpha   90.00
_cell.angle_beta   90.00
_cell.angle_gamma   90.00
#
_symmetry.space_group_name_H-M   'P 1'
#
loop_
_entity.id
_entity.type
_entity.pdbx_description
1 polymer ?
#
loop_
_entity_poly.entity_id
_entity_poly.type
_entity_poly.pdbx_seq_one_letter_code
_entity_poly.pdbx_strand_id
1 'polypeptide(L)' 'MNILNLILFSFFVSLIPASAFAYIDPGTGGIIVQVILGGIGGLILFFKLYWKKVKSFFSKEEKPEESKAVQEDEQKKSA' A
#
# COMPACT_ATOMS: atom_id res chain seq x y z
N MET A 1 18.94 25.15 -53.23
CA MET A 1 18.39 24.70 -51.93
C MET A 1 17.14 25.53 -51.68
N ASN A 2 15.97 24.89 -51.64
CA ASN A 2 14.70 25.61 -51.61
C ASN A 2 14.53 26.28 -50.24
N ILE A 3 13.95 27.48 -50.18
CA ILE A 3 13.68 28.20 -48.92
C ILE A 3 12.86 27.33 -47.94
N LEU A 4 11.98 26.49 -48.50
CA LEU A 4 11.21 25.48 -47.77
C LEU A 4 12.12 24.49 -47.02
N ASN A 5 13.20 24.04 -47.66
CA ASN A 5 14.14 23.09 -47.05
C ASN A 5 14.91 23.76 -45.89
N LEU A 6 15.18 25.07 -45.99
CA LEU A 6 15.83 25.84 -44.93
C LEU A 6 14.90 26.00 -43.71
N ILE A 7 13.61 26.26 -43.95
CA ILE A 7 12.60 26.38 -42.89
C ILE A 7 12.39 25.02 -42.19
N LEU A 8 12.28 23.94 -42.96
CA LEU A 8 12.16 22.59 -42.39
C LEU A 8 13.41 22.21 -41.57
N PHE A 9 14.60 22.54 -42.06
CA PHE A 9 15.84 22.28 -41.34
C PHE A 9 15.92 23.07 -40.03
N SER A 10 15.57 24.36 -40.06
CA SER A 10 15.55 25.21 -38.86
C SER A 10 14.51 24.73 -37.83
N PHE A 11 13.35 24.26 -38.27
CA PHE A 11 12.35 23.66 -37.40
C PHE A 11 12.91 22.42 -36.69
N PHE A 12 13.56 21.52 -37.45
CA PHE A 12 14.13 20.29 -36.89
C PHE A 12 15.26 20.54 -35.88
N VAL A 13 16.10 21.54 -36.13
CA VAL A 13 17.17 21.95 -35.19
C VAL A 13 16.58 22.54 -33.90
N SER A 14 15.44 23.23 -33.98
CA SER A 14 14.75 23.78 -32.80
C SER A 14 14.14 22.71 -31.89
N LEU A 15 14.01 21.46 -32.35
CA LEU A 15 13.51 20.34 -31.54
C LEU A 15 14.61 19.67 -30.72
N ILE A 16 15.87 20.09 -30.85
CA ILE A 16 16.98 19.53 -30.07
C ILE A 16 16.83 20.01 -28.62
N PRO A 17 16.53 19.12 -27.66
CA PRO A 17 16.34 19.55 -26.27
C PRO A 17 17.69 19.95 -25.68
N ALA A 18 17.78 21.19 -25.19
CA ALA A 18 18.84 21.58 -24.26
C ALA A 18 18.63 20.84 -22.94
N SER A 19 19.70 20.28 -22.37
CA SER A 19 19.66 19.43 -21.18
C SER A 19 18.90 20.09 -20.01
N ALA A 20 17.69 19.61 -19.72
CA ALA A 20 16.87 20.04 -18.60
C ALA A 20 16.91 18.96 -17.50
N PHE A 21 17.50 19.28 -16.35
CA PHE A 21 17.60 18.39 -15.18
C PHE A 21 16.41 18.55 -14.21
N ALA A 22 15.22 18.90 -14.71
CA ALA A 22 14.01 19.03 -13.91
C ALA A 22 13.19 17.73 -13.98
N TYR A 23 13.36 16.87 -12.97
CA TYR A 23 12.89 15.47 -12.87
C TYR A 23 11.36 15.26 -12.78
N ILE A 24 10.56 16.13 -13.38
CA ILE A 24 9.14 15.87 -13.61
C ILE A 24 8.86 16.00 -15.11
N ASP A 25 9.54 15.18 -15.90
CA ASP A 25 9.06 14.85 -17.24
C ASP A 25 7.63 14.28 -17.13
N PRO A 26 6.72 14.58 -18.07
CA PRO A 26 5.34 14.13 -18.02
C PRO A 26 5.19 12.60 -17.87
N GLY A 27 6.19 11.82 -18.29
CA GLY A 27 6.28 10.37 -18.03
C GLY A 27 6.52 10.02 -16.55
N THR A 28 7.45 10.70 -15.88
CA THR A 28 7.77 10.46 -14.46
C THR A 28 6.65 10.96 -13.54
N GLY A 29 6.02 12.09 -13.88
CA GLY A 29 4.86 12.60 -13.15
C GLY A 29 3.71 11.59 -13.09
N GLY A 30 3.44 10.89 -14.19
CA GLY A 30 2.43 9.83 -14.24
C GLY A 30 2.74 8.64 -13.33
N ILE A 31 4.01 8.19 -13.31
CA ILE A 31 4.46 7.08 -12.46
C ILE A 31 4.28 7.42 -10.98
N ILE A 32 4.62 8.64 -10.56
CA ILE A 32 4.46 9.07 -9.17
C ILE A 32 2.99 8.99 -8.75
N VAL A 33 2.07 9.50 -9.58
CA VAL A 33 0.63 9.43 -9.30
C VAL A 33 0.15 7.98 -9.24
N GLN A 34 0.60 7.12 -10.15
CA GLN A 34 0.25 5.70 -10.14
C GLN A 34 0.75 4.97 -8.90
N VAL A 35 1.99 5.23 -8.46
CA VAL A 35 2.55 4.64 -7.23
C VAL A 35 1.78 5.10 -6.00
N ILE A 36 1.39 6.37 -5.92
CA ILE A 36 0.58 6.90 -4.81
C ILE A 36 -0.80 6.22 -4.79
N LEU A 37 -1.49 6.17 -5.92
CA LEU A 37 -2.82 5.54 -6.01
C LEU A 37 -2.76 4.04 -5.71
N GLY A 38 -1.77 3.33 -6.29
CA GLY A 38 -1.53 1.92 -6.04
C GLY A 38 -1.15 1.65 -4.59
N GLY A 39 -0.31 2.49 -3.99
CA GLY A 39 0.10 2.42 -2.59
C GLY A 39 -1.09 2.61 -1.63
N ILE A 40 -1.93 3.62 -1.86
CA ILE A 40 -3.14 3.85 -1.06
C ILE A 40 -4.11 2.67 -1.20
N GLY A 41 -4.37 2.21 -2.42
CA GLY A 41 -5.23 1.05 -2.67
C GLY A 41 -4.72 -0.22 -2.00
N GLY A 42 -3.41 -0.48 -2.10
CA GLY A 42 -2.73 -1.60 -1.47
C GLY A 42 -2.81 -1.57 0.05
N LEU A 43 -2.59 -0.40 0.66
CA LEU A 43 -2.71 -0.21 2.11
C LEU A 43 -4.14 -0.47 2.59
N ILE A 44 -5.15 0.10 1.93
CA ILE A 44 -6.55 -0.12 2.30
C ILE A 44 -6.91 -1.61 2.24
N LEU A 45 -6.51 -2.29 1.16
CA LEU A 45 -6.76 -3.72 1.00
C LEU A 45 -6.02 -4.54 2.07
N PHE A 46 -4.76 -4.21 2.35
CA PHE A 46 -3.98 -4.84 3.41
C PHE A 46 -4.68 -4.71 4.76
N PHE A 47 -5.07 -3.50 5.16
CA PHE A 47 -5.81 -3.31 6.41
C PHE A 47 -7.13 -4.07 6.43
N LYS A 48 -7.89 -4.07 5.33
CA LYS A 48 -9.16 -4.81 5.23
C LYS A 48 -8.99 -6.32 5.40
N LEU A 49 -7.95 -6.91 4.79
CA LEU A 49 -7.67 -8.34 4.88
C LEU A 49 -7.15 -8.74 6.26
N TYR A 50 -6.28 -7.92 6.85
CA TYR A 50 -5.59 -8.25 8.10
C TYR A 50 -6.28 -7.69 9.36
N TRP A 51 -7.37 -6.95 9.24
CA TRP A 51 -8.07 -6.32 10.38
C TRP A 51 -8.34 -7.27 11.54
N LYS A 52 -8.76 -8.51 11.24
CA LYS A 52 -9.01 -9.54 12.26
C LYS A 52 -7.74 -10.01 12.96
N LYS A 53 -6.64 -10.21 12.22
CA LYS A 53 -5.34 -10.56 12.81
C LYS A 53 -4.80 -9.41 13.64
N VAL A 54 -4.82 -8.19 13.12
CA VAL A 54 -4.44 -6.98 13.86
C VAL A 54 -5.25 -6.89 15.15
N LYS A 55 -6.57 -7.06 15.10
CA LYS A 55 -7.40 -7.05 16.30
C LYS A 55 -7.06 -8.19 17.27
N SER A 56 -6.75 -9.39 16.79
CA SER A 56 -6.32 -10.53 17.61
C SER A 56 -4.94 -10.33 18.25
N PHE A 57 -4.01 -9.63 17.59
CA PHE A 57 -2.73 -9.25 18.22
C PHE A 57 -2.90 -8.26 19.37
N PHE A 58 -3.96 -7.44 19.35
CA PHE A 58 -4.27 -6.48 20.40
C PHE A 58 -5.28 -7.00 21.44
N SER A 59 -6.12 -7.99 21.08
CA SER A 59 -6.96 -8.72 22.01
C SER A 59 -6.15 -9.84 22.63
N LYS A 60 -5.65 -9.61 23.85
CA LYS A 60 -5.21 -10.68 24.74
C LYS A 60 -6.40 -11.63 24.94
N GLU A 61 -6.33 -12.84 24.40
CA GLU A 61 -7.31 -13.88 24.69
C GLU A 61 -7.27 -14.17 26.19
N GLU A 62 -8.29 -13.72 26.92
CA GLU A 62 -8.54 -14.21 28.27
C GLU A 62 -9.04 -15.65 28.12
N LYS A 63 -8.17 -16.61 28.46
CA LYS A 63 -8.54 -18.02 28.53
C LYS A 63 -9.73 -18.14 29.50
N PRO A 64 -10.80 -18.86 29.14
CA PRO A 64 -11.81 -19.22 30.12
C PRO A 64 -11.12 -20.12 31.16
N GLU A 65 -11.14 -19.71 32.43
CA GLU A 65 -10.76 -20.57 33.55
C GLU A 65 -11.81 -21.68 33.72
N GLU A 66 -11.69 -22.73 32.91
CA GLU A 66 -12.45 -23.96 33.09
C GLU A 66 -11.66 -24.91 33.99
N SER A 67 -11.62 -24.63 35.30
CA SER A 67 -11.08 -25.59 36.28
C SER A 67 -11.43 -25.26 37.73
N LYS A 68 -12.71 -25.16 38.14
CA LYS A 68 -13.09 -25.25 39.58
C LYS A 68 -14.45 -25.89 39.93
N ALA A 69 -15.18 -26.53 39.01
CA ALA A 69 -16.56 -27.00 39.31
C ALA A 69 -16.75 -28.53 39.46
N VAL A 70 -15.69 -29.33 39.68
CA VAL A 70 -15.84 -30.81 39.82
C VAL A 70 -15.36 -31.36 41.18
N GLN A 71 -14.99 -30.52 42.16
CA GLN A 71 -14.48 -31.02 43.45
C GLN A 71 -15.48 -31.01 44.62
N GLU A 72 -16.72 -30.53 44.45
CA GLU A 72 -17.65 -30.38 45.60
C GLU A 72 -18.59 -31.57 45.82
N ASP A 73 -18.72 -32.51 44.87
CA ASP A 73 -19.70 -33.61 44.95
C ASP A 73 -19.18 -34.92 45.58
N GLU A 74 -17.87 -35.12 45.77
CA GLU A 74 -17.35 -36.35 46.39
C GLU A 74 -17.27 -36.29 47.92
N GLN A 75 -17.27 -35.11 48.55
CA GLN A 75 -17.10 -34.99 50.00
C GLN A 75 -18.40 -35.09 50.82
N LYS A 76 -19.58 -34.93 50.20
CA LYS A 76 -20.88 -35.07 50.90
C LYS A 76 -21.45 -36.49 50.89
N LYS A 77 -20.82 -37.45 50.20
CA LYS A 77 -21.31 -38.84 50.10
C LYS A 77 -20.66 -39.80 51.12
N SER A 78 -19.70 -39.31 51.93
CA SER A 78 -19.00 -40.11 52.95
C SER A 78 -19.05 -39.51 54.36
N ALA A 79 -19.94 -38.54 54.62
CA ALA A 79 -20.19 -37.97 55.95
C ALA A 79 -21.58 -38.34 56.45
#